data_AF-A0A0V0TVZ2-F1
#
_entry.id   AF-A0A0V0TVZ2-F1
#
_cell.length_a   1.000
_cell.length_b   1.000
_cell.length_c   1.000
_cell.angle_alpha   90.00
_cell.angle_beta   90.00
_cell.angle_gamma   90.00
#
_symmetry.space_group_name_H-M   'P 1'
#
loop_
_entity.id
_entity.type
_entity.pdbx_description
1 polymer ?
#
loop_
_entity_poly.entity_id
_entity_poly.type
_entity_poly.pdbx_seq_one_letter_code
_entity_poly.pdbx_strand_id
1 'polypeptide(L)'
;MSKSRVAPLKTITLPRLELMAALIAAKLVGFIKNNLAIPIQRVICWTDSQIVLSWMQSEAKNWKPFVRNRVELIQQLTEPKLWKYCPSENNPADLIISKLKDCRLWWEGPPSLLNPEPCEKTSEEHTQHPDALEERCLFSGISSINDDQFEYVIDPSRFHTFSKLARVTAWCLRFAKNCRHASKQRQEELTIEELNDAELYWMKAVQNETFRDEKSLLMKGKRRKIVE
;
A
#
# COMPACT_ATOMS: atom_id res chain seq x y z
N MET A 1 27.18 14.00 12.23
CA MET A 1 26.07 13.73 11.30
C MET A 1 25.52 15.07 10.80
N SER A 2 26.17 15.72 9.84
CA SER A 2 25.68 16.96 9.22
C SER A 2 26.28 17.10 7.83
N LYS A 3 25.56 16.60 6.83
CA LYS A 3 25.71 16.99 5.43
C LYS A 3 24.31 17.02 4.84
N SER A 4 23.86 18.22 4.47
CA SER A 4 22.60 18.42 3.76
C SER A 4 22.60 17.52 2.51
N ARG A 5 21.58 16.67 2.37
CA ARG A 5 21.48 15.76 1.22
C ARG A 5 21.01 16.56 0.01
N VAL A 6 21.80 16.54 -1.05
CA VAL A 6 21.46 17.13 -2.35
C VAL A 6 20.20 16.44 -2.92
N ALA A 7 19.36 17.21 -3.62
CA ALA A 7 18.10 16.74 -4.19
C ALA A 7 18.31 15.46 -5.05
N PRO A 8 17.52 14.40 -4.82
CA PRO A 8 17.67 13.14 -5.54
C PRO A 8 17.30 13.26 -7.02
N LEU A 9 18.02 12.54 -7.89
CA LEU A 9 17.84 12.52 -9.35
C LEU A 9 16.50 11.92 -9.81
N LYS A 10 15.84 11.15 -8.93
CA LYS A 10 14.46 10.68 -9.11
C LYS A 10 13.58 11.51 -8.19
N THR A 11 12.44 11.97 -8.70
CA THR A 11 11.43 12.67 -7.91
C THR A 11 10.96 11.76 -6.78
N ILE A 12 11.38 12.07 -5.56
CA ILE A 12 10.92 11.40 -4.34
C ILE A 12 9.84 12.31 -3.74
N THR A 13 8.69 11.73 -3.41
CA THR A 13 7.62 12.46 -2.74
C THR A 13 8.05 12.89 -1.35
N LEU A 14 7.48 13.98 -0.84
CA LEU A 14 7.78 14.48 0.50
C LEU A 14 7.59 13.41 1.60
N PRO A 15 6.49 12.62 1.63
CA PRO A 15 6.33 11.55 2.62
C PRO A 15 7.42 10.47 2.57
N ARG A 16 7.98 10.18 1.38
CA ARG A 16 9.09 9.23 1.25
C ARG A 16 10.40 9.80 1.78
N LEU A 17 10.62 11.11 1.68
CA LEU A 17 11.77 11.79 2.29
C LEU A 17 11.66 11.79 3.82
N GLU A 18 10.48 12.10 4.35
CA GLU A 18 10.17 12.06 5.78
C GLU A 18 10.35 10.63 6.33
N LEU A 19 9.88 9.60 5.62
CA LEU A 19 10.10 8.20 6.00
C LEU A 19 11.59 7.84 6.06
N MET A 20 12.40 8.40 5.15
CA MET A 20 13.85 8.21 5.20
C MET A 20 14.49 8.93 6.39
N ALA A 21 13.98 10.10 6.78
CA ALA A 21 14.42 10.78 8.00
C ALA A 21 14.09 9.95 9.24
N ALA A 22 12.88 9.40 9.32
CA ALA A 22 12.48 8.49 10.40
C ALA A 22 13.39 7.25 10.49
N LEU A 23 13.75 6.64 9.36
CA LEU A 23 14.70 5.52 9.35
C LEU A 23 16.09 5.89 9.87
N ILE A 24 16.59 7.09 9.56
CA ILE A 24 17.87 7.58 10.09
C ILE A 24 17.77 7.75 11.60
N ALA A 25 16.68 8.34 12.09
CA ALA A 25 16.43 8.50 13.53
C ALA A 25 16.36 7.13 14.24
N ALA A 26 15.67 6.14 13.68
CA ALA A 26 15.61 4.78 14.24
C ALA A 26 17.01 4.14 14.38
N LYS A 27 17.85 4.29 13.35
CA LYS A 27 19.24 3.81 13.39
C LYS A 27 20.07 4.54 14.44
N LEU A 28 19.87 5.85 14.57
CA LEU A 28 20.54 6.66 15.59
C LEU A 28 20.13 6.24 17.00
N VAL A 29 18.86 5.96 17.24
CA VAL A 29 18.37 5.42 18.52
C VAL A 29 19.08 4.10 18.85
N GLY A 30 19.15 3.16 17.90
CA GLY A 30 19.87 1.90 18.09
C GLY A 30 21.36 2.12 18.39
N PHE A 31 22.00 3.03 17.66
CA PHE A 31 23.41 3.39 17.90
C PHE A 31 23.62 3.97 19.31
N ILE A 32 22.79 4.93 19.74
CA ILE A 32 22.90 5.55 21.07
C ILE A 32 22.66 4.51 22.16
N LYS A 33 21.61 3.68 22.05
CA LYS A 33 21.32 2.62 23.02
C LYS A 33 22.49 1.67 23.22
N ASN A 34 23.22 1.35 22.15
CA ASN A 34 24.32 0.39 22.21
C ASN A 34 25.66 1.01 22.68
N ASN A 35 25.85 2.32 22.52
CA ASN A 35 27.14 2.98 22.78
C ASN A 35 27.12 3.90 24.01
N LEU A 36 25.95 4.27 24.52
CA LEU A 36 25.84 5.14 25.68
C LEU A 36 26.03 4.33 26.96
N ALA A 37 27.05 4.66 27.74
CA ALA A 37 27.35 4.01 29.03
C ALA A 37 26.38 4.42 30.17
N ILE A 38 25.33 5.19 29.86
CA ILE A 38 24.36 5.72 30.81
C ILE A 38 23.03 4.97 30.60
N PRO A 39 22.36 4.50 31.67
CA PRO A 39 21.08 3.82 31.55
C PRO A 39 20.02 4.76 30.98
N ILE A 40 19.43 4.37 29.85
CA ILE A 40 18.33 5.11 29.21
C ILE A 40 17.01 4.61 29.81
N GLN A 41 16.35 5.47 30.58
CA GLN A 41 15.08 5.14 31.26
C GLN A 41 13.89 5.07 30.27
N ARG A 42 13.87 5.96 29.28
CA ARG A 42 12.76 6.07 28.31
C ARG A 42 13.27 6.57 26.97
N VAL A 43 12.66 6.07 25.89
CA VAL A 43 12.88 6.55 24.52
C VAL A 43 11.54 6.89 23.90
N ILE A 44 11.44 8.05 23.29
CA ILE A 44 10.27 8.47 22.50
C ILE A 44 10.80 9.11 21.22
N CYS A 45 10.22 8.72 20.09
CA CYS A 45 10.55 9.27 18.78
C CYS A 45 9.38 10.12 18.31
N TRP A 46 9.67 11.31 17.78
CA TRP A 46 8.64 12.26 17.35
C TRP A 46 8.76 12.53 15.86
N THR A 47 7.62 12.63 15.20
CA THR A 47 7.51 13.02 13.79
C THR A 47 6.30 13.93 13.61
N ASP A 48 6.43 14.91 12.74
CA ASP A 48 5.35 15.80 12.31
C ASP A 48 4.64 15.32 11.05
N SER A 49 5.07 14.19 10.49
CA SER A 49 4.40 13.56 9.38
C SER A 49 3.40 12.52 9.87
N GLN A 50 2.12 12.88 9.85
CA GLN A 50 1.03 11.95 10.15
C GLN A 50 1.01 10.76 9.18
N ILE A 51 1.36 10.99 7.92
CA ILE A 51 1.46 9.94 6.90
C ILE A 51 2.54 8.92 7.30
N VAL A 52 3.75 9.38 7.61
CA VAL A 52 4.85 8.49 8.03
C VAL A 52 4.53 7.79 9.34
N LEU A 53 3.91 8.50 10.29
CA LEU A 53 3.45 7.90 11.54
C LEU A 53 2.47 6.76 11.28
N SER A 54 1.48 6.97 10.42
CA SER A 54 0.50 5.95 10.05
C SER A 54 1.15 4.72 9.40
N TRP A 55 2.16 4.93 8.55
CA TRP A 55 2.90 3.85 7.92
C TRP A 55 3.69 3.02 8.93
N MET A 56 4.36 3.68 9.89
CA MET A 56 5.16 3.02 10.94
C MET A 56 4.31 2.28 11.96
N GLN A 57 3.08 2.72 12.21
CA GLN A 57 2.14 2.07 13.13
C GLN A 57 1.35 0.91 12.47
N SER A 58 1.33 0.85 11.14
CA SER A 58 0.65 -0.21 10.38
C SER A 58 1.55 -1.41 10.08
N GLU A 59 0.95 -2.53 9.67
CA GLU A 59 1.71 -3.68 9.19
C GLU A 59 2.42 -3.36 7.86
N ALA A 60 3.75 -3.52 7.84
CA ALA A 60 4.58 -3.12 6.70
C ALA A 60 4.18 -3.79 5.37
N LYS A 61 3.72 -5.05 5.44
CA LYS A 61 3.30 -5.86 4.29
C LYS A 61 2.20 -5.19 3.45
N ASN A 62 1.42 -4.31 4.07
CA ASN A 62 0.32 -3.59 3.43
C ASN A 62 0.80 -2.46 2.51
N TRP A 63 2.10 -2.14 2.46
CA TRP A 63 2.64 -1.04 1.66
C TRP A 63 3.41 -1.52 0.44
N LYS A 64 3.57 -0.66 -0.57
CA LYS A 64 4.45 -0.88 -1.73
C LYS A 64 5.92 -1.05 -1.30
N PRO A 65 6.78 -1.69 -2.11
CA PRO A 65 8.13 -2.10 -1.70
C PRO A 65 9.01 -0.99 -1.10
N PHE A 66 8.92 0.25 -1.59
CA PHE A 66 9.72 1.34 -1.05
C PHE A 66 9.39 1.62 0.42
N VAL A 67 8.10 1.79 0.72
CA VAL A 67 7.58 2.08 2.05
C VAL A 67 7.72 0.85 2.94
N ARG A 68 7.27 -0.33 2.47
CA ARG A 68 7.35 -1.62 3.17
C ARG A 68 8.74 -1.88 3.73
N ASN A 69 9.76 -1.91 2.86
CA ASN A 69 11.12 -2.28 3.27
C ASN A 69 11.70 -1.31 4.31
N ARG A 70 11.30 -0.03 4.27
CA ARG A 70 11.76 0.99 5.22
C ARG A 70 11.00 0.90 6.54
N VAL A 71 9.69 0.68 6.50
CA VAL A 71 8.87 0.45 7.68
C VAL A 71 9.34 -0.81 8.42
N GLU A 72 9.62 -1.92 7.72
CA GLU A 72 10.18 -3.14 8.34
C GLU A 72 11.47 -2.85 9.10
N LEU A 73 12.42 -2.12 8.49
CA LEU A 73 13.66 -1.76 9.15
C LEU A 73 13.44 -0.84 10.36
N ILE A 74 12.52 0.12 10.28
CA ILE A 74 12.18 0.99 11.41
C ILE A 74 11.61 0.16 12.56
N GLN A 75 10.67 -0.74 12.27
CA GLN A 75 10.00 -1.59 13.25
C GLN A 75 10.96 -2.60 13.90
N GLN A 76 12.02 -3.03 13.20
CA GLN A 76 13.10 -3.84 13.77
C GLN A 76 14.01 -3.06 14.73
N LEU A 77 14.24 -1.77 14.46
CA LEU A 77 15.13 -0.93 15.26
C LEU A 77 14.43 -0.25 16.44
N THR A 78 13.14 0.04 16.28
CA THR A 78 12.32 0.79 17.25
C THR A 78 10.89 0.28 17.25
N GLU A 79 10.33 0.06 18.43
CA GLU A 79 8.94 -0.38 18.55
C GLU A 79 7.97 0.72 18.05
N PRO A 80 6.92 0.38 17.27
CA PRO A 80 5.97 1.35 16.72
C PRO A 80 5.36 2.29 17.78
N LYS A 81 5.07 1.77 18.98
CA LYS A 81 4.45 2.53 20.08
C LYS A 81 5.31 3.69 20.61
N LEU A 82 6.61 3.69 20.32
CA LEU A 82 7.54 4.75 20.71
C LEU A 82 7.42 5.97 19.81
N TRP A 83 6.83 5.83 18.63
CA TRP A 83 6.63 6.90 17.66
C TRP A 83 5.36 7.69 17.98
N LYS A 84 5.48 9.01 18.07
CA LYS A 84 4.41 9.94 18.40
C LYS A 84 4.36 11.11 17.41
N TYR A 85 3.18 11.68 17.26
CA TYR A 85 2.97 12.87 16.46
C TYR A 85 3.37 14.12 17.24
N CYS A 86 4.09 15.03 16.60
CA CYS A 86 4.29 16.40 17.06
C CYS A 86 3.86 17.37 15.96
N PRO A 87 3.05 18.41 16.21
CA PRO A 87 2.76 19.42 15.20
C PRO A 87 4.04 20.04 14.61
N SER A 88 4.09 20.31 13.30
CA SER A 88 5.28 20.90 12.64
C SER A 88 5.73 22.22 13.28
N GLU A 89 4.80 23.03 13.78
CA GLU A 89 5.08 24.27 14.53
C GLU A 89 5.89 24.03 15.81
N ASN A 90 5.75 22.84 16.39
CA ASN A 90 6.43 22.40 17.60
C ASN A 90 7.58 21.42 17.30
N ASN A 91 7.91 21.19 16.03
CA ASN A 91 9.00 20.31 15.64
C ASN A 91 10.32 21.09 15.57
N PRO A 92 11.23 20.94 16.55
CA PRO A 92 12.50 21.64 16.51
C PRO A 92 13.40 21.19 15.35
N ALA A 93 13.15 20.01 14.76
CA ALA A 93 13.97 19.49 13.66
C ALA A 93 13.83 20.30 12.34
N ASP A 94 12.75 21.05 12.18
CA ASP A 94 12.51 21.88 10.99
C ASP A 94 13.13 23.28 11.11
N LEU A 95 13.69 23.61 12.26
CA LEU A 95 14.30 24.92 12.50
C LEU A 95 15.61 25.06 11.70
N ILE A 96 15.72 26.18 10.98
CA ILE A 96 16.93 26.53 10.23
C ILE A 96 18.05 26.88 11.23
N ILE A 97 19.22 26.26 11.04
CA ILE A 97 20.43 26.38 11.88
C ILE A 97 20.81 27.84 12.20
N SER A 98 20.50 28.79 11.32
CA SER A 98 20.81 30.22 11.52
C SER A 98 20.01 30.91 12.63
N LYS A 99 18.91 30.31 13.12
CA LYS A 99 18.05 30.86 14.18
C LYS A 99 18.17 30.10 15.51
N LEU A 100 19.12 29.17 15.62
CA LEU A 100 19.17 28.23 16.73
C LEU A 100 19.58 28.85 18.07
N LYS A 101 20.45 29.88 18.04
CA LYS A 101 21.07 30.46 19.25
C LYS A 101 20.02 30.97 20.25
N ASP A 102 18.98 31.64 19.75
CA ASP A 102 17.96 32.28 20.59
C ASP A 102 16.64 31.48 20.61
N CYS A 103 16.63 30.27 20.03
CA CYS A 103 15.41 29.49 19.89
C CYS A 103 15.14 28.63 21.14
N ARG A 104 14.25 29.12 22.01
CA ARG A 104 13.79 28.34 23.18
C ARG A 104 13.22 26.98 22.80
N LEU A 105 12.46 26.88 21.71
CA LEU A 105 11.88 25.61 21.25
C LEU A 105 12.96 24.53 21.00
N TRP A 106 14.14 24.91 20.49
CA TRP A 106 15.24 23.97 20.27
C TRP A 106 15.93 23.54 21.58
N TRP A 107 16.20 24.49 22.47
CA TRP A 107 16.98 24.25 23.68
C TRP A 107 16.16 23.66 24.82
N GLU A 108 14.94 24.16 25.01
CA GLU A 108 14.03 23.75 26.08
C GLU A 108 13.09 22.64 25.61
N GLY A 109 12.83 22.55 24.30
CA GLY A 109 11.79 21.68 23.76
C GLY A 109 10.39 22.27 23.97
N PRO A 110 9.40 21.86 23.16
CA PRO A 110 8.01 22.22 23.42
C PRO A 110 7.49 21.53 24.70
N PRO A 111 6.55 22.16 25.43
CA PRO A 111 5.99 21.61 26.67
C PRO A 111 5.36 20.22 26.51
N SER A 112 4.82 19.92 25.33
CA SER A 112 4.24 18.61 24.98
C SER A 112 5.26 17.47 24.89
N LEU A 113 6.54 17.77 24.63
CA LEU A 113 7.62 16.77 24.59
C LEU A 113 8.19 16.47 25.99
N LEU A 114 8.11 17.43 26.90
CA LEU A 114 8.63 17.33 28.28
C LEU A 114 7.70 16.53 29.20
N ASN A 115 6.40 16.54 28.94
CA ASN A 115 5.39 15.79 29.69
C ASN A 115 4.70 14.73 28.81
N PRO A 116 5.37 13.60 28.52
CA PRO A 116 4.79 12.50 27.78
C PRO A 116 3.95 11.59 28.69
N GLU A 117 2.95 12.16 29.37
CA GLU A 117 1.78 11.38 29.81
C GLU A 117 1.11 10.80 28.55
N PRO A 118 0.37 9.68 28.65
CA PRO A 118 -0.35 9.16 27.51
C PRO A 118 -1.35 10.22 27.08
N CYS A 119 -1.02 10.96 26.00
CA CYS A 119 -2.02 11.75 25.31
C CYS A 119 -2.99 10.74 24.69
N GLU A 120 -4.00 10.35 25.46
CA GLU A 120 -5.10 9.47 25.07
C GLU A 120 -5.98 10.08 23.96
N LYS A 121 -5.63 11.27 23.47
CA LYS A 121 -6.25 11.84 22.28
C LYS A 121 -5.37 11.53 21.07
N THR A 122 -5.14 10.23 20.82
CA THR A 122 -5.05 9.83 19.42
C THR A 122 -6.49 9.94 18.94
N SER A 123 -6.90 11.13 18.50
CA SER A 123 -8.15 11.26 17.77
C SER A 123 -8.09 10.18 16.71
N GLU A 124 -9.02 9.23 16.78
CA GLU A 124 -9.21 8.13 15.83
C GLU A 124 -9.63 8.62 14.45
N GLU A 125 -9.23 9.83 14.09
CA GLU A 125 -9.29 10.32 12.74
C GLU A 125 -8.16 9.62 11.99
N HIS A 126 -8.45 8.39 11.56
CA HIS A 126 -7.92 7.84 10.33
C HIS A 126 -8.26 8.83 9.21
N THR A 127 -7.55 9.96 9.16
CA THR A 127 -7.58 10.87 8.04
C THR A 127 -6.94 10.06 6.92
N GLN A 128 -7.78 9.47 6.08
CA GLN A 128 -7.39 8.69 4.92
C GLN A 128 -6.71 9.66 3.95
N HIS A 129 -5.42 9.91 4.18
CA HIS A 129 -4.63 10.77 3.32
C HIS A 129 -4.54 10.08 1.94
N PRO A 130 -4.90 10.76 0.83
CA PRO A 130 -4.84 10.18 -0.52
C PRO A 130 -3.46 9.57 -0.82
N ASP A 131 -2.39 10.25 -0.43
CA ASP A 131 -1.00 9.81 -0.59
C ASP A 131 -0.67 8.53 0.20
N ALA A 132 -1.33 8.31 1.35
CA ALA A 132 -1.18 7.07 2.12
C ALA A 132 -1.90 5.90 1.42
N LEU A 133 -3.03 6.17 0.77
CA LEU A 133 -3.79 5.19 -0.01
C LEU A 133 -3.04 4.78 -1.29
N GLU A 134 -2.35 5.72 -1.95
CA GLU A 134 -1.55 5.42 -3.15
C GLU A 134 -0.39 4.46 -2.89
N GLU A 135 0.19 4.49 -1.68
CA GLU A 135 1.28 3.60 -1.28
C GLU A 135 0.80 2.27 -0.70
N ARG A 136 -0.52 2.11 -0.49
CA ARG A 136 -1.08 0.83 -0.06
C ARG A 136 -0.90 -0.18 -1.18
N CYS A 137 -0.33 -1.32 -0.84
CA CYS A 137 -0.41 -2.50 -1.68
C CYS A 137 -1.89 -2.91 -1.68
N LEU A 138 -2.55 -2.80 -2.82
CA LEU A 138 -3.90 -3.34 -3.03
C LEU A 138 -3.81 -4.88 -2.99
N PHE A 139 -3.53 -5.43 -1.83
CA PHE A 139 -3.86 -6.81 -1.54
C PHE A 139 -5.25 -6.79 -0.91
N SER A 140 -6.26 -6.58 -1.77
CA SER A 140 -7.59 -7.02 -1.40
C SER A 140 -7.45 -8.50 -1.14
N GLY A 141 -7.75 -8.95 0.09
CA GLY A 141 -7.83 -10.37 0.38
C GLY A 141 -8.63 -11.02 -0.73
N ILE A 142 -8.14 -12.14 -1.24
CA ILE A 142 -8.90 -12.98 -2.16
C ILE A 142 -10.10 -13.48 -1.34
N SER A 143 -11.15 -12.67 -1.25
CA SER A 143 -12.48 -13.18 -1.02
C SER A 143 -12.67 -14.22 -2.10
N SER A 144 -12.91 -15.47 -1.70
CA SER A 144 -13.28 -16.56 -2.59
C SER A 144 -14.24 -16.00 -3.63
N ILE A 145 -13.74 -15.79 -4.84
CA ILE A 145 -14.52 -15.19 -5.91
C ILE A 145 -15.54 -16.27 -6.23
N ASN A 146 -16.77 -16.07 -5.78
CA ASN A 146 -17.89 -16.81 -6.35
C ASN A 146 -17.79 -16.58 -7.86
N ASP A 147 -17.80 -17.67 -8.61
CA ASP A 147 -17.34 -17.83 -10.00
C ASP A 147 -18.02 -16.93 -11.06
N ASP A 148 -18.86 -15.98 -10.63
CA ASP A 148 -19.85 -15.30 -11.47
C ASP A 148 -19.55 -13.82 -11.76
N GLN A 149 -18.50 -13.22 -11.19
CA GLN A 149 -18.17 -11.80 -11.47
C GLN A 149 -16.67 -11.58 -11.63
N PHE A 150 -16.10 -12.06 -12.74
CA PHE A 150 -14.90 -11.44 -13.28
C PHE A 150 -15.32 -10.12 -13.93
N GLU A 151 -15.25 -9.03 -13.16
CA GLU A 151 -15.12 -7.70 -13.75
C GLU A 151 -13.89 -7.72 -14.67
N TYR A 152 -14.05 -7.23 -15.90
CA TYR A 152 -13.15 -7.48 -17.03
C TYR A 152 -11.68 -7.12 -16.75
N VAL A 153 -10.89 -8.07 -16.22
CA VAL A 153 -9.44 -7.92 -16.00
C VAL A 153 -8.71 -7.71 -17.33
N ILE A 154 -9.30 -8.19 -18.43
CA ILE A 154 -8.81 -8.03 -19.79
C ILE A 154 -9.78 -7.12 -20.52
N ASP A 155 -9.30 -5.96 -20.98
CA ASP A 155 -10.09 -5.02 -21.78
C ASP A 155 -10.09 -5.43 -23.26
N PRO A 156 -11.24 -5.82 -23.85
CA PRO A 156 -11.35 -6.23 -25.26
C PRO A 156 -10.95 -5.16 -26.24
N SER A 157 -11.17 -3.87 -25.90
CA SER A 157 -10.96 -2.74 -26.81
C SER A 157 -9.48 -2.56 -27.21
N ARG A 158 -8.56 -3.16 -26.44
CA ARG A 158 -7.12 -3.13 -26.67
C ARG A 158 -6.63 -4.13 -27.72
N PHE A 159 -7.52 -4.95 -28.28
CA PHE A 159 -7.17 -6.02 -29.21
C PHE A 159 -7.84 -5.83 -30.58
N HIS A 160 -7.04 -5.88 -31.64
CA HIS A 160 -7.50 -5.69 -33.02
C HIS A 160 -8.06 -6.96 -33.68
N THR A 161 -7.95 -8.13 -33.04
CA THR A 161 -8.43 -9.40 -33.58
C THR A 161 -8.89 -10.31 -32.46
N PHE A 162 -10.03 -10.99 -32.67
CA PHE A 162 -10.59 -11.94 -31.70
C PHE A 162 -9.61 -13.06 -31.34
N SER A 163 -8.88 -13.61 -32.32
CA SER A 163 -7.89 -14.67 -32.06
C SER A 163 -6.76 -14.21 -31.13
N LYS A 164 -6.36 -12.93 -31.19
CA LYS A 164 -5.33 -12.37 -30.29
C LYS A 164 -5.89 -12.21 -28.87
N LEU A 165 -7.13 -11.72 -28.76
CA LEU A 165 -7.84 -11.62 -27.50
C LEU A 165 -7.98 -13.00 -26.84
N ALA A 166 -8.50 -14.00 -27.57
CA ALA A 166 -8.69 -15.37 -27.09
C ALA A 166 -7.37 -16.01 -26.63
N ARG A 167 -6.28 -15.85 -27.40
CA ARG A 167 -4.95 -16.37 -27.02
C ARG A 167 -4.42 -15.73 -25.73
N VAL A 168 -4.55 -14.42 -25.58
CA VAL A 168 -4.12 -13.72 -24.36
C VAL A 168 -4.96 -14.14 -23.17
N THR A 169 -6.28 -14.25 -23.34
CA THR A 169 -7.19 -14.76 -22.31
C THR A 169 -6.84 -16.18 -21.89
N ALA A 170 -6.56 -17.09 -22.84
CA ALA A 170 -6.14 -18.46 -22.54
C ALA A 170 -4.85 -18.50 -21.70
N TRP A 171 -3.86 -17.68 -22.04
CA TRP A 171 -2.63 -17.55 -21.24
C TRP A 171 -2.88 -17.04 -19.82
N CYS A 172 -3.75 -16.03 -19.67
CA CYS A 172 -4.12 -15.51 -18.35
C CYS A 172 -4.85 -16.55 -17.50
N LEU A 173 -5.78 -17.32 -18.09
CA LEU A 173 -6.51 -18.39 -17.41
C LEU A 173 -5.56 -19.54 -17.01
N ARG A 174 -4.64 -19.94 -17.90
CA ARG A 174 -3.59 -20.93 -17.60
C ARG A 174 -2.71 -20.45 -16.44
N PHE A 175 -2.29 -19.18 -16.45
CA PHE A 175 -1.51 -18.61 -15.36
C PHE A 175 -2.27 -18.68 -14.02
N ALA A 176 -3.53 -18.27 -13.99
CA ALA A 176 -4.36 -18.34 -12.79
C ALA A 176 -4.53 -19.78 -12.27
N LYS A 177 -4.76 -20.74 -13.17
CA LYS A 177 -4.84 -22.18 -12.84
C LYS A 177 -3.54 -22.71 -12.25
N ASN A 178 -2.40 -22.33 -12.84
CA ASN A 178 -1.07 -22.70 -12.35
C ASN A 178 -0.71 -22.08 -11.00
N CYS A 179 -1.24 -20.88 -10.69
CA CYS A 179 -1.09 -20.29 -9.36
C CYS A 179 -1.91 -21.02 -8.28
N ARG A 180 -3.02 -21.66 -8.67
CA ARG A 180 -3.92 -22.40 -7.76
C ARG A 180 -3.52 -23.86 -7.55
N HIS A 181 -2.86 -24.47 -8.54
CA HIS A 181 -2.39 -25.85 -8.47
C HIS A 181 -0.91 -25.92 -8.86
N ALA A 182 -0.08 -26.41 -7.94
CA ALA A 182 1.35 -26.62 -8.17
C ALA A 182 1.58 -27.81 -9.13
N SER A 183 1.29 -27.63 -10.43
CA SER A 183 1.56 -28.64 -11.46
C SER A 183 3.06 -28.71 -11.76
N LYS A 184 3.60 -29.92 -11.85
CA LYS A 184 5.00 -30.22 -12.20
C LYS A 184 5.25 -30.31 -13.71
N GLN A 185 4.20 -30.41 -14.53
CA GLN A 185 4.33 -30.41 -15.98
C GLN A 185 3.71 -29.13 -16.54
N ARG A 186 4.58 -28.28 -17.11
CA ARG A 186 4.19 -27.05 -17.82
C ARG A 186 4.27 -27.34 -19.30
N GLN A 187 3.13 -27.32 -19.99
CA GLN A 187 3.11 -27.39 -21.44
C GLN A 187 3.56 -26.04 -22.02
N GLU A 188 4.42 -26.07 -23.04
CA GLU A 188 4.99 -24.86 -23.66
C GLU A 188 3.98 -24.15 -24.56
N GLU A 189 3.11 -24.90 -25.24
CA GLU A 189 2.10 -24.35 -26.14
C GLU A 189 0.70 -24.38 -25.51
N LEU A 190 -0.17 -23.46 -25.93
CA LEU A 190 -1.58 -23.46 -25.56
C LEU A 190 -2.28 -24.67 -26.18
N THR A 191 -3.14 -25.34 -25.42
CA THR A 191 -3.97 -26.40 -25.97
C THR A 191 -5.18 -25.82 -26.69
N ILE A 192 -5.76 -26.61 -27.59
CA ILE A 192 -7.02 -26.25 -28.27
C ILE A 192 -8.14 -26.07 -27.25
N GLU A 193 -8.16 -26.90 -26.20
CA GLU A 193 -9.14 -26.81 -25.11
C GLU A 193 -9.08 -25.44 -24.40
N GLU A 194 -7.89 -24.94 -24.09
CA GLU A 194 -7.74 -23.64 -23.44
C GLU A 194 -8.15 -22.46 -24.34
N LEU A 195 -7.96 -22.60 -25.65
CA LEU A 195 -8.47 -21.64 -26.61
C LEU A 195 -10.00 -21.66 -26.67
N ASN A 196 -10.60 -22.86 -26.73
CA ASN A 196 -12.06 -23.01 -26.70
C ASN A 196 -12.66 -22.44 -25.42
N ASP A 197 -12.04 -22.68 -24.27
CA ASP A 197 -12.48 -22.13 -22.98
C ASP A 197 -12.41 -20.60 -22.97
N ALA A 198 -11.33 -20.02 -23.54
CA ALA A 198 -11.18 -18.58 -23.66
C ALA A 198 -12.21 -17.96 -24.62
N GLU A 199 -12.54 -18.63 -25.73
CA GLU A 199 -13.59 -18.18 -26.65
C GLU A 199 -14.97 -18.25 -25.98
N LEU A 200 -15.27 -19.36 -25.30
CA LEU A 200 -16.51 -19.55 -24.56
C LEU A 200 -16.67 -18.50 -23.44
N TYR A 201 -15.57 -18.14 -22.77
CA TYR A 201 -15.55 -17.07 -21.79
C TYR A 201 -16.05 -15.74 -22.40
N TRP A 202 -15.51 -15.35 -23.56
CA TRP A 202 -15.92 -14.11 -24.23
C TRP A 202 -17.35 -14.16 -24.75
N MET A 203 -17.80 -15.31 -25.26
CA MET A 203 -19.21 -15.50 -25.65
C MET A 203 -20.14 -15.30 -24.45
N LYS A 204 -19.82 -15.91 -23.31
CA LYS A 204 -20.61 -15.74 -22.06
C LYS A 204 -20.57 -14.30 -21.56
N ALA A 205 -19.44 -13.62 -21.67
CA ALA A 205 -19.29 -12.23 -21.25
C ALA A 205 -20.19 -11.29 -22.09
N VAL A 206 -20.13 -11.40 -23.42
CA VAL A 206 -21.00 -10.63 -24.33
C VAL A 206 -22.47 -10.98 -24.11
N GLN A 207 -22.80 -12.25 -23.87
CA GLN A 207 -24.17 -12.66 -23.53
C GLN A 207 -24.66 -12.05 -22.21
N ASN A 208 -23.81 -11.99 -21.19
CA ASN A 208 -24.14 -11.38 -19.90
C ASN A 208 -24.31 -9.86 -20.00
N GLU A 209 -23.57 -9.21 -20.88
CA GLU A 209 -23.67 -7.77 -21.10
C GLU A 209 -24.90 -7.40 -21.91
N THR A 210 -25.12 -8.11 -23.03
CA THR A 210 -26.15 -7.78 -24.01
C THR A 210 -27.53 -8.30 -23.59
N PHE A 211 -27.59 -9.49 -22.98
CA PHE A 211 -28.84 -10.19 -22.64
C PHE A 211 -29.00 -10.38 -21.13
N ARG A 212 -28.55 -9.38 -20.36
CA ARG A 212 -28.57 -9.43 -18.89
C ARG A 212 -29.96 -9.75 -18.34
N ASP A 213 -30.97 -9.08 -18.88
CA ASP A 213 -32.35 -9.17 -18.41
C ASP A 213 -32.99 -10.50 -18.81
N GLU A 214 -32.75 -10.94 -20.05
CA GLU A 214 -33.22 -12.22 -20.57
C GLU A 214 -32.56 -13.39 -19.81
N LYS A 215 -31.26 -13.29 -19.50
CA LYS A 215 -30.58 -14.28 -18.67
C LYS A 215 -31.14 -14.30 -17.25
N SER A 216 -31.40 -13.13 -16.65
CA SER A 216 -32.04 -13.02 -15.33
C SER A 216 -33.45 -13.63 -15.32
N LEU A 217 -34.21 -13.46 -16.40
CA LEU A 217 -35.54 -14.04 -16.57
C LEU A 217 -35.49 -15.57 -16.79
N LEU A 218 -34.56 -16.05 -17.62
CA LEU A 218 -34.35 -17.49 -17.88
C LEU A 218 -33.90 -18.24 -16.62
N MET A 219 -32.96 -17.67 -15.84
CA MET A 219 -32.53 -18.25 -14.56
C MET A 219 -33.66 -18.31 -13.52
N LYS A 220 -34.66 -17.44 -13.64
CA LYS A 220 -35.88 -17.42 -12.81
C LYS A 220 -37.05 -18.23 -13.40
N GLY A 221 -36.84 -18.93 -14.52
CA GLY A 221 -37.87 -19.75 -15.19
C GLY A 221 -38.99 -18.95 -15.85
N LYS A 222 -38.79 -17.64 -16.11
CA LYS A 222 -39.82 -16.74 -16.69
C LYS A 222 -39.48 -16.43 -18.14
N ARG A 223 -40.49 -16.41 -19.02
CA ARG A 223 -40.34 -15.98 -20.42
C ARG A 223 -40.57 -14.47 -20.56
N ARG A 224 -39.78 -13.82 -21.42
CA ARG A 224 -40.00 -12.43 -21.82
C ARG A 224 -41.37 -12.33 -22.52
N LYS A 225 -42.27 -11.48 -22.02
CA LYS A 225 -43.48 -11.13 -22.76
C LYS A 225 -43.05 -10.20 -23.89
N ILE A 226 -43.20 -10.66 -25.13
CA ILE A 226 -43.06 -9.80 -26.31
C ILE A 226 -44.30 -8.92 -26.30
N VAL A 227 -44.11 -7.61 -26.15
CA VAL A 227 -45.15 -6.62 -26.38
C VAL A 227 -44.96 -6.17 -27.82
N GLU A 228 -45.92 -6.52 -28.68
CA GLU A 228 -46.04 -5.98 -30.05
C GLU A 228 -46.38 -4.49 -30.01
#